data_AF-A0A6H0D658-F1
#
_entry.id   AF-A0A6H0D658-F1
#
_cell.length_a   1.000
_cell.length_b   1.000
_cell.length_c   1.000
_cell.angle_alpha   90.00
_cell.angle_beta   90.00
_cell.angle_gamma   90.00
#
_symmetry.space_group_name_H-M   'P 1'
#
loop_
_entity.id
_entity.type
_entity.pdbx_description
1 polymer ?
#
loop_
_entity_poly.entity_id
_entity_poly.type
_entity_poly.pdbx_seq_one_letter_code
_entity_poly.pdbx_strand_id
1 'polypeptide(L)'
;MKICIILALIAFSSAAEWKIKTLKEWDHFEDICLERYKELIEKHQNDRTEEYPKEAFEILLCVFREVGIWSDSKGFSVDRIMIMMDRIATKENVNKQFLRDGLEKCADNNSEGSTPLDWAYRSYNCFKANKVLYETLTKGRFGADQETVNA
;
A
#
# COMPACT_ATOMS: atom_id res chain seq x y z
N MET A 1 -11.88 6.62 -54.82
CA MET A 1 -10.93 7.32 -53.93
C MET A 1 -11.52 7.28 -52.53
N LYS A 2 -10.99 6.42 -51.65
CA LYS A 2 -11.47 6.21 -50.29
C LYS A 2 -10.78 7.23 -49.39
N ILE A 3 -11.51 8.21 -48.88
CA ILE A 3 -11.01 9.13 -47.85
C ILE A 3 -11.16 8.42 -46.51
N CYS A 4 -10.04 8.02 -45.93
CA CYS A 4 -9.93 7.53 -44.57
C CYS A 4 -10.08 8.71 -43.60
N ILE A 5 -11.14 8.72 -42.79
CA ILE A 5 -11.19 9.55 -41.57
C ILE A 5 -11.15 8.59 -40.40
N ILE A 6 -9.93 8.29 -39.94
CA ILE A 6 -9.71 7.66 -38.64
C ILE A 6 -9.63 8.82 -37.64
N LEU A 7 -10.75 9.09 -36.96
CA LEU A 7 -10.78 9.94 -35.77
C LEU A 7 -10.12 9.16 -34.63
N ALA A 8 -8.80 9.33 -34.50
CA ALA A 8 -8.08 8.94 -33.30
C ALA A 8 -8.50 9.86 -32.15
N LEU A 9 -9.49 9.44 -31.37
CA LEU A 9 -9.72 9.95 -30.03
C LEU A 9 -8.53 9.51 -29.18
N ILE A 10 -7.49 10.36 -29.13
CA ILE A 10 -6.46 10.28 -28.11
C ILE A 10 -7.13 10.75 -26.82
N ALA A 11 -7.75 9.81 -26.10
CA ALA A 11 -8.05 10.00 -24.71
C ALA A 11 -6.70 10.15 -23.99
N PHE A 12 -6.32 11.39 -23.69
CA PHE A 12 -5.30 11.66 -22.69
C PHE A 12 -5.87 11.20 -21.34
N SER A 13 -5.75 9.91 -21.04
CA SER A 13 -5.85 9.44 -19.67
C SER A 13 -4.64 10.02 -18.94
N SER A 14 -4.82 11.13 -18.24
CA SER A 14 -3.84 11.60 -17.27
C SER A 14 -3.84 10.58 -16.13
N ALA A 15 -3.08 9.49 -16.29
CA ALA A 15 -2.65 8.71 -15.15
C ALA A 15 -1.79 9.66 -14.32
N ALA A 16 -2.39 10.27 -13.30
CA ALA A 16 -1.66 11.12 -12.37
C ALA A 16 -0.46 10.32 -11.86
N GLU A 17 0.74 10.88 -12.05
CA GLU A 17 1.97 10.26 -11.58
C GLU A 17 1.86 10.02 -10.07
N TRP A 18 2.10 8.78 -9.63
CA TRP A 18 2.04 8.44 -8.21
C TRP A 18 3.15 9.17 -7.47
N LYS A 19 2.83 9.69 -6.29
CA LYS A 19 3.77 10.42 -5.42
C LYS A 19 3.72 9.83 -4.03
N ILE A 20 4.85 9.89 -3.33
CA ILE A 20 4.95 9.58 -1.91
C ILE A 20 3.93 10.44 -1.15
N LYS A 21 3.17 9.82 -0.26
CA LYS A 21 2.22 10.49 0.62
C LYS A 21 2.91 11.00 1.88
N THR A 22 2.60 12.23 2.27
CA THR A 22 3.00 12.85 3.55
C THR A 22 2.32 12.15 4.73
N LEU A 23 2.86 12.27 5.95
CA LEU A 23 2.19 11.71 7.14
C LEU A 23 0.76 12.24 7.30
N LYS A 24 0.56 13.54 7.05
CA LYS A 24 -0.78 14.13 7.09
C LYS A 24 -1.75 13.49 6.10
N GLU A 25 -1.28 13.13 4.90
CA GLU A 25 -2.10 12.38 3.94
C GLU A 25 -2.38 10.96 4.44
N TRP A 26 -1.39 10.28 5.03
CA TRP A 26 -1.59 8.96 5.65
C TRP A 26 -2.66 9.00 6.74
N ASP A 27 -2.55 9.94 7.67
CA ASP A 27 -3.51 10.11 8.77
C ASP A 27 -4.91 10.45 8.21
N HIS A 28 -4.98 11.31 7.19
CA HIS A 28 -6.23 11.62 6.51
C HIS A 28 -6.86 10.38 5.84
N PHE A 29 -6.07 9.53 5.21
CA PHE A 29 -6.57 8.28 4.63
C PHE A 29 -6.97 7.27 5.69
N GLU A 30 -6.27 7.22 6.82
CA GLU A 30 -6.67 6.42 7.98
C GLU A 30 -8.02 6.89 8.52
N ASP A 31 -8.24 8.19 8.68
CA ASP A 31 -9.53 8.76 9.08
C ASP A 31 -10.67 8.39 8.12
N ILE A 32 -10.43 8.52 6.80
CA ILE A 32 -11.39 8.12 5.77
C ILE A 32 -11.75 6.65 5.90
N CYS A 33 -10.76 5.79 6.08
CA CYS A 33 -10.96 4.34 6.17
C CYS A 33 -11.63 3.96 7.48
N LEU A 34 -11.27 4.56 8.61
CA LEU A 34 -11.94 4.34 9.90
C LEU A 34 -13.42 4.72 9.82
N GLU A 35 -13.76 5.85 9.20
CA GLU A 35 -15.16 6.24 9.01
C GLU A 35 -15.89 5.29 8.06
N ARG A 36 -15.27 4.89 6.95
CA ARG A 36 -15.86 3.94 5.98
C ARG A 36 -16.20 2.59 6.62
N TYR A 37 -15.41 2.15 7.58
CA TYR A 37 -15.57 0.87 8.27
C TYR A 37 -16.07 1.03 9.72
N LYS A 38 -16.65 2.17 10.06
CA LYS A 38 -17.11 2.47 11.42
C LYS A 38 -18.10 1.44 11.97
N GLU A 39 -19.06 1.00 11.16
CA GLU A 39 -20.02 -0.04 11.57
C GLU A 39 -19.33 -1.37 11.90
N LEU A 40 -18.29 -1.72 11.16
CA LEU A 40 -17.49 -2.92 11.42
C LEU A 40 -16.72 -2.79 12.73
N ILE A 41 -16.12 -1.62 12.98
CA ILE A 41 -15.43 -1.31 14.25
C ILE A 41 -16.42 -1.40 15.42
N GLU A 42 -17.58 -0.77 15.31
CA GLU A 42 -18.63 -0.78 16.34
C GLU A 42 -19.18 -2.19 16.60
N LYS A 43 -19.28 -3.03 15.56
CA LYS A 43 -19.70 -4.43 15.69
C LYS A 43 -18.71 -5.26 16.52
N HIS A 44 -17.41 -5.00 16.39
CA HIS A 44 -16.35 -5.78 17.04
C HIS A 44 -15.74 -5.08 18.27
N GLN A 45 -16.20 -3.88 18.65
CA GLN A 45 -15.65 -3.09 19.76
C GLN A 45 -15.65 -3.81 21.12
N ASN A 46 -16.50 -4.84 21.28
CA ASN A 46 -16.65 -5.62 22.51
C ASN A 46 -16.08 -7.05 22.40
N ASP A 47 -15.55 -7.45 21.24
CA ASP A 47 -14.89 -8.74 21.08
C ASP A 47 -13.55 -8.71 21.83
N ARG A 48 -13.53 -9.34 23.01
CA ARG A 48 -12.34 -9.48 23.86
C ARG A 48 -11.46 -10.67 23.45
N THR A 49 -11.53 -11.09 22.20
CA THR A 49 -10.66 -12.14 21.66
C THR A 49 -9.30 -11.53 21.30
N GLU A 50 -8.20 -12.22 21.60
CA GLU A 50 -6.84 -11.76 21.26
C GLU A 50 -6.62 -11.67 19.73
N GLU A 51 -7.40 -12.40 18.94
CA GLU A 51 -7.36 -12.32 17.48
C GLU A 51 -8.26 -11.18 17.01
N TYR A 52 -7.61 -10.08 16.65
CA TYR A 52 -8.20 -9.00 15.87
C TYR A 52 -8.79 -9.60 14.57
N PRO A 53 -10.10 -9.44 14.28
CA PRO A 53 -10.73 -10.11 13.14
C PRO A 53 -10.04 -9.74 11.83
N LYS A 54 -9.98 -10.67 10.87
CA LYS A 54 -9.44 -10.41 9.52
C LYS A 54 -10.15 -9.26 8.84
N GLU A 55 -11.42 -9.04 9.19
CA GLU A 55 -12.25 -7.92 8.82
C GLU A 55 -11.61 -6.58 9.24
N ALA A 56 -10.89 -6.51 10.36
CA ALA A 56 -10.16 -5.29 10.73
C ALA A 56 -9.00 -4.97 9.75
N PHE A 57 -8.49 -5.97 9.02
CA PHE A 57 -7.52 -5.74 7.95
C PHE A 57 -8.13 -5.01 6.74
N GLU A 58 -9.46 -4.97 6.60
CA GLU A 58 -10.12 -4.14 5.58
C GLU A 58 -9.78 -2.65 5.72
N ILE A 59 -9.64 -2.15 6.96
CA ILE A 59 -9.26 -0.77 7.23
C ILE A 59 -7.85 -0.51 6.69
N LEU A 60 -6.91 -1.42 6.99
CA LEU A 60 -5.53 -1.29 6.53
C LEU A 60 -5.42 -1.45 5.01
N LEU A 61 -6.17 -2.37 4.41
CA LEU A 61 -6.27 -2.53 2.97
C LEU A 61 -6.86 -1.29 2.28
N CYS A 62 -7.85 -0.65 2.91
CA CYS A 62 -8.38 0.63 2.47
C CYS A 62 -7.27 1.68 2.43
N VAL A 63 -6.48 1.82 3.50
CA VAL A 63 -5.35 2.77 3.52
C VAL A 63 -4.34 2.46 2.40
N PHE A 64 -4.02 1.18 2.17
CA PHE A 64 -3.13 0.79 1.07
C PHE A 64 -3.65 1.17 -0.32
N ARG A 65 -4.97 1.15 -0.53
CA ARG A 65 -5.62 1.62 -1.75
C ARG A 65 -5.54 3.14 -1.88
N GLU A 66 -5.87 3.88 -0.83
CA GLU A 66 -5.87 5.35 -0.84
C GLU A 66 -4.44 5.93 -1.03
N VAL A 67 -3.45 5.31 -0.38
CA VAL A 67 -2.02 5.62 -0.59
C VAL A 67 -1.57 5.20 -1.99
N GLY A 68 -2.25 4.23 -2.59
CA GLY A 68 -1.97 3.72 -3.93
C GLY A 68 -0.83 2.72 -3.97
N ILE A 69 -0.50 2.04 -2.88
CA ILE A 69 0.47 0.93 -2.88
C ILE A 69 -0.19 -0.41 -3.15
N TRP A 70 -1.52 -0.49 -3.11
CA TRP A 70 -2.31 -1.66 -3.46
C TRP A 70 -3.31 -1.36 -4.59
N SER A 71 -3.58 -2.36 -5.43
CA SER A 71 -4.77 -2.39 -6.28
C SER A 71 -5.32 -3.81 -6.40
N ASP A 72 -6.63 -3.96 -6.53
CA ASP A 72 -7.26 -5.29 -6.58
C ASP A 72 -6.90 -6.09 -7.83
N SER A 73 -6.33 -5.46 -8.86
CA SER A 73 -5.89 -6.11 -10.10
C SER A 73 -4.40 -6.46 -10.13
N LYS A 74 -3.56 -5.79 -9.35
CA LYS A 74 -2.10 -5.95 -9.39
C LYS A 74 -1.44 -6.23 -8.05
N GLY A 75 -2.20 -6.16 -6.96
CA GLY A 75 -1.70 -6.34 -5.61
C GLY A 75 -0.80 -5.19 -5.17
N PHE A 76 0.21 -5.52 -4.34
CA PHE A 76 1.18 -4.56 -3.85
C PHE A 76 2.14 -4.11 -4.96
N SER A 77 2.29 -2.79 -5.11
CA SER A 77 3.27 -2.20 -6.00
C SER A 77 4.64 -2.14 -5.32
N VAL A 78 5.50 -3.12 -5.59
CA VAL A 78 6.88 -3.16 -5.06
C VAL A 78 7.63 -1.85 -5.33
N ASP A 79 7.52 -1.28 -6.53
CA ASP A 79 8.25 -0.05 -6.85
C ASP A 79 7.81 1.15 -6.00
N ARG A 80 6.50 1.33 -5.78
CA ARG A 80 5.98 2.41 -4.92
C ARG A 80 6.41 2.24 -3.48
N ILE A 81 6.40 0.99 -2.99
CA ILE A 81 6.88 0.66 -1.64
C ILE A 81 8.38 0.91 -1.52
N MET A 82 9.19 0.52 -2.50
CA MET A 82 10.62 0.79 -2.52
C MET A 82 10.92 2.30 -2.54
N ILE A 83 10.15 3.09 -3.29
CA ILE A 83 10.25 4.55 -3.27
C ILE A 83 9.97 5.11 -1.87
N MET A 84 8.93 4.61 -1.17
CA MET A 84 8.66 5.02 0.22
C MET A 84 9.80 4.66 1.18
N MET A 85 10.43 3.51 0.97
CA MET A 85 11.47 2.99 1.86
C MET A 85 12.86 3.55 1.56
N ASP A 86 13.11 4.13 0.39
CA ASP A 86 14.45 4.46 -0.10
C ASP A 86 15.25 5.33 0.88
N ARG A 87 14.61 6.37 1.42
CA ARG A 87 15.23 7.29 2.38
C ARG A 87 15.56 6.58 3.70
N ILE A 88 14.65 5.75 4.20
CA ILE A 88 14.84 5.01 5.46
C ILE A 88 15.89 3.92 5.30
N ALA A 89 15.86 3.17 4.19
CA ALA A 89 16.87 2.17 3.88
C ALA A 89 18.27 2.81 3.80
N THR A 90 18.38 4.01 3.22
CA THR A 90 19.65 4.76 3.17
C THR A 90 20.09 5.21 4.55
N LYS A 91 19.20 5.83 5.34
CA LYS A 91 19.49 6.33 6.70
C LYS A 91 19.92 5.22 7.65
N GLU A 92 19.28 4.05 7.55
CA GLU A 92 19.51 2.90 8.43
C GLU A 92 20.53 1.91 7.84
N ASN A 93 21.17 2.24 6.71
CA ASN A 93 22.13 1.40 5.99
C ASN A 93 21.61 -0.02 5.70
N VAL A 94 20.32 -0.13 5.37
CA VAL A 94 19.66 -1.39 5.01
C VAL A 94 19.92 -1.69 3.53
N ASN A 95 20.23 -2.95 3.23
CA ASN A 95 20.44 -3.40 1.86
C ASN A 95 19.14 -3.30 1.04
N LYS A 96 19.10 -2.36 0.08
CA LYS A 96 17.93 -2.11 -0.78
C LYS A 96 17.55 -3.31 -1.67
N GLN A 97 18.53 -4.10 -2.11
CA GLN A 97 18.27 -5.32 -2.89
C GLN A 97 17.58 -6.37 -2.01
N PHE A 98 18.05 -6.55 -0.77
CA PHE A 98 17.39 -7.45 0.18
C PHE A 98 15.94 -7.05 0.45
N LEU A 99 15.67 -5.75 0.56
CA LEU A 99 14.29 -5.24 0.73
C LEU A 99 13.43 -5.53 -0.50
N ARG A 100 13.94 -5.25 -1.71
CA ARG A 100 13.24 -5.52 -2.97
C ARG A 100 12.94 -7.01 -3.12
N ASP A 101 13.93 -7.87 -2.95
CA ASP A 101 13.76 -9.33 -3.06
C ASP A 101 12.72 -9.85 -2.06
N GLY A 102 12.74 -9.32 -0.83
CA GLY A 102 11.75 -9.63 0.20
C GLY A 102 10.34 -9.19 -0.19
N LEU A 103 10.20 -8.00 -0.77
CA LEU A 103 8.92 -7.49 -1.26
C LEU A 103 8.40 -8.32 -2.44
N GLU A 104 9.22 -8.58 -3.46
CA GLU A 104 8.83 -9.35 -4.65
C GLU A 104 8.44 -10.78 -4.30
N LYS A 105 9.10 -11.38 -3.31
CA LYS A 105 8.74 -12.71 -2.80
C LYS A 105 7.35 -12.74 -2.13
N CYS A 106 6.98 -11.67 -1.43
CA CYS A 106 5.74 -11.61 -0.64
C CYS A 106 4.56 -10.94 -1.40
N ALA A 107 4.83 -10.04 -2.34
CA ALA A 107 3.87 -9.41 -3.23
C ALA A 107 3.60 -10.33 -4.44
N ASP A 108 3.11 -11.55 -4.15
CA ASP A 108 2.78 -12.54 -5.18
C ASP A 108 1.72 -12.04 -6.17
N ASN A 109 1.59 -12.69 -7.33
CA ASN A 109 0.69 -12.28 -8.42
C ASN A 109 -0.75 -12.83 -8.29
N ASN A 110 -1.16 -13.26 -7.10
CA ASN A 110 -2.43 -13.93 -6.81
C ASN A 110 -2.73 -15.17 -7.66
N SER A 111 -1.73 -16.00 -7.94
CA SER A 111 -1.94 -17.26 -8.68
C SER A 111 -3.00 -18.20 -8.07
N GLU A 112 -3.29 -18.05 -6.78
CA GLU A 112 -4.34 -18.79 -6.05
C GLU A 112 -5.77 -18.29 -6.33
N GLY A 113 -5.94 -17.15 -7.01
CA GLY A 113 -7.25 -16.56 -7.29
C GLY A 113 -8.01 -16.11 -6.04
N SER A 114 -7.29 -15.75 -4.97
CA SER A 114 -7.90 -15.31 -3.71
C SER A 114 -8.64 -13.98 -3.88
N THR A 115 -9.55 -13.67 -2.94
CA THR A 115 -10.15 -12.34 -2.87
C THR A 115 -9.07 -11.27 -2.64
N PRO A 116 -9.31 -9.99 -2.97
CA PRO A 116 -8.33 -8.93 -2.71
C PRO A 116 -7.94 -8.82 -1.23
N LEU A 117 -8.89 -9.04 -0.30
CA LEU A 117 -8.62 -9.04 1.13
C LEU A 117 -7.66 -10.17 1.51
N ASP A 118 -7.95 -11.39 1.06
CA ASP A 118 -7.19 -12.59 1.38
C ASP A 118 -5.76 -12.50 0.82
N TRP A 119 -5.65 -12.03 -0.42
CA TRP A 119 -4.38 -11.81 -1.07
C TRP A 119 -3.54 -10.75 -0.33
N ALA A 120 -4.12 -9.57 -0.06
CA ALA A 120 -3.42 -8.52 0.67
C ALA A 120 -3.01 -8.97 2.07
N TYR A 121 -3.87 -9.71 2.76
CA TYR A 121 -3.60 -10.25 4.10
C TYR A 121 -2.45 -11.26 4.08
N ARG A 122 -2.42 -12.17 3.10
CA ARG A 122 -1.32 -13.13 2.90
C ARG A 122 0.00 -12.40 2.65
N SER A 123 0.02 -11.45 1.71
CA SER A 123 1.22 -10.66 1.41
C SER A 123 1.71 -9.86 2.63
N TYR A 124 0.78 -9.22 3.36
CA TYR A 124 1.12 -8.46 4.56
C TYR A 124 1.72 -9.34 5.67
N ASN A 125 1.14 -10.51 5.92
CA ASN A 125 1.70 -11.45 6.90
C ASN A 125 3.06 -12.00 6.47
N CYS A 126 3.28 -12.20 5.17
CA CYS A 126 4.61 -12.51 4.64
C CYS A 126 5.62 -11.39 4.91
N PHE A 127 5.23 -10.12 4.71
CA PHE A 127 6.10 -8.98 5.07
C PHE A 127 6.44 -8.99 6.57
N LYS A 128 5.45 -9.20 7.44
CA LYS A 128 5.62 -9.27 8.90
C LYS A 128 6.58 -10.37 9.35
N ALA A 129 6.60 -11.50 8.66
CA ALA A 129 7.49 -12.62 8.99
C ALA A 129 8.97 -12.27 8.76
N ASN A 130 9.27 -11.27 7.92
CA ASN A 130 10.62 -10.73 7.76
C ASN A 130 10.81 -9.47 8.61
N LYS A 131 11.45 -9.63 9.77
CA LYS A 131 11.65 -8.55 10.75
C LYS A 131 12.24 -7.27 10.15
N VAL A 132 13.33 -7.38 9.38
CA VAL A 132 14.03 -6.22 8.80
C VAL A 132 13.14 -5.50 7.78
N LEU A 133 12.44 -6.27 6.94
CA LEU A 133 11.48 -5.73 5.98
C LEU A 133 10.34 -5.00 6.69
N TYR A 134 9.71 -5.63 7.68
CA TYR A 134 8.59 -5.06 8.42
C TYR A 134 8.98 -3.81 9.23
N GLU A 135 10.12 -3.83 9.90
CA GLU A 135 10.64 -2.66 10.62
C GLU A 135 10.94 -1.49 9.66
N THR A 136 11.48 -1.78 8.47
CA THR A 136 11.75 -0.74 7.47
C THR A 136 10.44 -0.20 6.87
N LEU A 137 9.43 -1.04 6.63
CA LEU A 137 8.11 -0.63 6.14
C LEU A 137 7.39 0.28 7.13
N THR A 138 7.38 -0.11 8.40
CA THR A 138 6.74 0.66 9.48
C THR A 138 7.45 1.99 9.69
N LYS A 139 8.80 2.04 9.67
CA LYS A 139 9.57 3.29 9.65
C LYS A 139 9.37 4.10 8.37
N GLY A 140 9.16 3.45 7.23
CA GLY A 140 8.86 4.05 5.93
C GLY A 140 7.57 4.88 5.96
N ARG A 141 6.54 4.41 6.68
CA ARG A 141 5.34 5.22 6.99
C ARG A 141 5.74 6.55 7.65
N PHE A 142 6.61 6.51 8.66
CA PHE A 142 7.12 7.70 9.37
C PHE A 142 8.23 8.48 8.63
N GLY A 143 8.79 7.92 7.55
CA GLY A 143 9.82 8.56 6.73
C GLY A 143 9.30 9.71 5.86
N ALA A 144 7.97 9.82 5.75
CA ALA A 144 7.28 10.91 5.06
C ALA A 144 7.36 12.27 5.78
N ASP A 145 7.91 12.33 7.00
CA ASP A 145 7.78 13.51 7.87
C ASP A 145 9.05 14.33 8.12
N GLN A 146 10.17 14.04 7.45
CA GLN A 146 11.42 14.76 7.75
C GLN A 146 11.97 15.63 6.62
N GLU A 147 11.18 16.09 5.65
CA GLU A 147 11.60 17.19 4.74
C GLU A 147 10.42 17.77 3.92
N THR A 148 9.46 18.39 4.61
CA THR A 148 8.80 19.62 4.09
C THR A 148 9.03 20.81 5.02
N VAL A 149 10.09 20.75 5.83
CA VAL A 149 10.63 21.90 6.56
C VAL A 149 12.09 22.00 6.17
N ASN A 150 12.37 23.00 5.33
CA ASN A 150 13.66 23.45 4.82
C ASN A 150 14.06 22.90 3.44
N ALA A 151 13.65 23.69 2.45
CA ALA A 151 14.46 24.03 1.29
C ALA A 151 15.91 24.40 1.66
#